data_AF-A0A505HZ92-F1
#
_entry.id   AF-A0A505HZ92-F1
#
_cell.length_a   1.000
_cell.length_b   1.000
_cell.length_c   1.000
_cell.angle_alpha   90.00
_cell.angle_beta   90.00
_cell.angle_gamma   90.00
#
_symmetry.space_group_name_H-M   'P 1'
#
loop_
_entity.id
_entity.type
_entity.pdbx_description
1 polymer ?
#
loop_
_entity_poly.entity_id
_entity_poly.type
_entity_poly.pdbx_seq_one_letter_code
_entity_poly.pdbx_strand_id
1 'polypeptide(L)'
;MTTQPPQTATQYLDLGITLAINAWPALTLAVQSNWGGPTSSDKRDWLCGAISEMIQERPETDAEDLEDVLIQVMNDEFDVVVDDESAGMVAVQIMEMKGQTEKGEFGAIQEMWEKWQK
;
A
#
# COMPACT_ATOMS: atom_id res chain seq x y z
N MET A 1 8.64 -19.43 -5.89
CA MET A 1 7.26 -19.58 -5.39
C MET A 1 6.34 -19.33 -6.57
N THR A 2 5.48 -20.28 -6.92
CA THR A 2 4.51 -20.13 -8.02
C THR A 2 3.38 -19.22 -7.55
N THR A 3 3.47 -17.93 -7.83
CA THR A 3 2.35 -17.01 -7.61
C THR A 3 1.29 -17.28 -8.67
N GLN A 4 0.27 -18.06 -8.29
CA GLN A 4 -0.97 -18.12 -9.07
C GLN A 4 -1.58 -16.71 -9.12
N PRO A 5 -2.20 -16.32 -10.24
CA PRO A 5 -2.87 -15.03 -10.33
C PRO A 5 -3.95 -14.92 -9.25
N PRO A 6 -4.18 -13.71 -8.69
CA PRO A 6 -5.22 -13.49 -7.71
C PRO A 6 -6.59 -13.96 -8.23
N GLN A 7 -7.38 -14.59 -7.36
CA GLN A 7 -8.65 -15.25 -7.69
C GLN A 7 -9.88 -14.46 -7.25
N THR A 8 -9.73 -13.47 -6.35
CA THR A 8 -10.82 -12.63 -5.83
C THR A 8 -10.48 -11.14 -5.92
N ALA A 9 -11.50 -10.28 -5.91
CA ALA A 9 -11.32 -8.82 -5.91
C ALA A 9 -10.45 -8.35 -4.73
N THR A 10 -10.68 -8.91 -3.53
CA THR A 10 -9.87 -8.65 -2.33
C THR A 10 -8.40 -9.00 -2.55
N GLN A 11 -8.08 -10.16 -3.14
CA GLN A 11 -6.69 -10.55 -3.40
C GLN A 11 -6.01 -9.62 -4.42
N TYR A 12 -6.76 -9.10 -5.40
CA TYR A 12 -6.23 -8.07 -6.30
C TYR A 12 -5.98 -6.75 -5.57
N LEU A 13 -6.88 -6.34 -4.67
CA LEU A 13 -6.69 -5.15 -3.86
C LEU A 13 -5.47 -5.28 -2.94
N ASP A 14 -5.33 -6.42 -2.25
CA ASP A 14 -4.17 -6.72 -1.39
C ASP A 14 -2.85 -6.63 -2.17
N LEU A 15 -2.85 -7.16 -3.40
CA LEU A 15 -1.70 -7.06 -4.30
C LEU A 15 -1.44 -5.60 -4.69
N GLY A 16 -2.48 -4.84 -5.04
CA GLY A 16 -2.38 -3.43 -5.38
C GLY A 16 -1.78 -2.60 -4.24
N ILE A 17 -2.30 -2.76 -3.02
CA ILE A 17 -1.78 -2.13 -1.80
C ILE A 17 -0.31 -2.50 -1.62
N THR A 18 0.03 -3.79 -1.67
CA THR A 18 1.41 -4.26 -1.51
C THR A 18 2.34 -3.59 -2.52
N LEU A 19 1.94 -3.51 -3.78
CA LEU A 19 2.74 -2.91 -4.84
C LEU A 19 2.90 -1.39 -4.64
N ALA A 20 1.84 -0.67 -4.27
CA ALA A 20 1.90 0.77 -4.04
C ALA A 20 2.80 1.12 -2.85
N ILE A 21 2.64 0.41 -1.73
CA ILE A 21 3.44 0.59 -0.51
C ILE A 21 4.91 0.25 -0.76
N ASN A 22 5.20 -0.82 -1.51
CA ASN A 22 6.58 -1.16 -1.85
C ASN A 22 7.21 -0.26 -2.91
N ALA A 23 6.40 0.44 -3.72
CA ALA A 23 6.88 1.42 -4.69
C ALA A 23 7.11 2.81 -4.07
N TRP A 24 6.60 3.06 -2.85
CA TRP A 24 6.73 4.35 -2.17
C TRP A 24 8.19 4.61 -1.73
N PRO A 25 8.88 5.64 -2.28
CA PRO A 25 10.30 5.82 -2.02
C PRO A 25 10.63 6.15 -0.57
N ALA A 26 9.80 6.94 0.11
CA ALA A 26 10.03 7.34 1.51
C ALA A 26 10.07 6.12 2.43
N LEU A 27 9.06 5.25 2.31
CA LEU A 27 8.98 4.02 3.10
C LEU A 27 10.08 3.03 2.73
N THR A 28 10.37 2.88 1.43
CA THR A 28 11.45 2.01 0.96
C THR A 28 12.79 2.42 1.55
N LEU A 29 13.09 3.73 1.54
CA LEU A 29 14.30 4.27 2.13
C LEU A 29 14.34 4.05 3.65
N ALA A 30 13.22 4.26 4.34
CA ALA A 30 13.12 4.05 5.79
C ALA A 30 13.40 2.59 6.18
N VAL A 31 12.86 1.64 5.42
CA VAL A 31 13.11 0.21 5.61
C VAL A 31 14.57 -0.15 5.32
N GLN A 32 15.14 0.32 4.21
CA GLN A 32 16.54 0.06 3.85
C GLN A 32 17.53 0.67 4.85
N SER A 33 17.17 1.81 5.43
CA SER A 33 17.99 2.51 6.42
C SER A 33 17.71 2.04 7.86
N ASN A 34 16.83 1.05 8.03
CA ASN A 34 16.47 0.47 9.33
C ASN A 34 15.93 1.52 10.33
N TRP A 35 15.21 2.53 9.85
CA TRP A 35 14.65 3.59 10.70
C TRP A 35 13.49 3.08 11.55
N GLY A 36 12.77 2.06 11.09
CA GLY A 36 11.79 1.33 11.91
C GLY A 36 12.39 0.25 12.82
N GLY A 37 13.72 0.21 12.98
CA GLY A 37 14.43 -0.81 13.76
C GLY A 37 14.53 -2.17 13.05
N PRO A 38 15.01 -3.22 13.73
CA PRO A 38 15.31 -4.53 13.13
C PRO A 38 14.14 -5.21 12.42
N THR A 39 12.90 -4.80 12.74
CA THR A 39 11.65 -5.33 12.16
C THR A 39 11.04 -4.38 11.13
N SER A 40 11.82 -3.44 10.56
CA SER A 40 11.33 -2.45 9.58
C SER A 40 10.60 -3.09 8.39
N SER A 41 11.11 -4.23 7.89
CA SER A 41 10.45 -4.97 6.81
C SER A 41 9.10 -5.56 7.26
N ASP A 42 9.04 -6.11 8.47
CA ASP A 42 7.80 -6.67 9.03
C ASP A 42 6.75 -5.58 9.25
N LYS A 43 7.17 -4.36 9.64
CA LYS A 43 6.30 -3.19 9.78
C LYS A 43 5.69 -2.77 8.44
N ARG A 44 6.47 -2.78 7.35
CA ARG A 44 5.93 -2.52 6.01
C ARG A 44 4.89 -3.57 5.62
N ASP A 45 5.17 -4.83 5.88
CA ASP A 45 4.24 -5.91 5.52
C ASP A 45 2.97 -5.87 6.40
N TRP A 46 3.10 -5.49 7.66
CA TRP A 46 1.98 -5.18 8.56
C TRP A 46 1.12 -4.02 8.03
N LEU A 47 1.73 -2.93 7.57
CA LEU A 47 1.02 -1.78 7.02
C LEU A 47 0.14 -2.16 5.83
N CYS A 48 0.63 -3.00 4.92
CA CYS A 48 -0.18 -3.51 3.81
C CYS A 48 -1.45 -4.23 4.29
N GLY A 49 -1.33 -5.06 5.32
CA GLY A 49 -2.46 -5.75 5.93
C GLY A 49 -3.43 -4.79 6.62
N ALA A 50 -2.91 -3.84 7.38
CA ALA A 50 -3.71 -2.84 8.10
C ALA A 50 -4.53 -1.97 7.14
N ILE A 51 -3.97 -1.56 6.00
CA ILE A 51 -4.70 -0.81 4.96
C ILE A 51 -5.82 -1.64 4.36
N SER A 52 -5.54 -2.92 4.05
CA SER A 52 -6.57 -3.82 3.51
C SER A 52 -7.72 -4.03 4.49
N GLU A 53 -7.42 -4.26 5.77
CA GLU A 53 -8.42 -4.39 6.83
C GLU A 53 -9.24 -3.10 6.99
N MET A 54 -8.59 -1.94 7.06
CA MET A 54 -9.25 -0.65 7.17
C MET A 54 -10.27 -0.42 6.04
N ILE A 55 -9.87 -0.68 4.78
CA ILE A 55 -10.74 -0.50 3.62
C ILE A 55 -11.93 -1.47 3.65
N GLN A 56 -11.74 -2.69 4.15
CA GLN A 56 -12.80 -3.68 4.28
C GLN A 56 -13.79 -3.35 5.40
N GLU A 57 -13.29 -2.87 6.55
CA GLU A 57 -14.11 -2.52 7.71
C GLU A 57 -14.86 -1.19 7.52
N ARG A 58 -14.27 -0.25 6.78
CA ARG A 58 -14.81 1.08 6.53
C ARG A 58 -14.85 1.37 5.02
N PRO A 59 -15.86 0.86 4.29
CA PRO A 59 -15.96 1.05 2.84
C PRO A 59 -16.05 2.52 2.39
N GLU A 60 -16.43 3.41 3.30
CA GLU A 60 -16.50 4.86 3.14
C GLU A 60 -15.15 5.59 3.23
N THR A 61 -14.09 4.89 3.68
CA THR A 61 -12.73 5.43 3.74
C THR A 61 -12.38 6.06 2.40
N ASP A 62 -11.91 7.30 2.42
CA ASP A 62 -11.44 8.00 1.23
C ASP A 62 -9.90 8.11 1.20
N ALA A 63 -9.38 8.86 0.23
CA ALA A 63 -7.94 9.01 0.07
C ALA A 63 -7.32 9.91 1.16
N GLU A 64 -8.08 10.87 1.71
CA GLU A 64 -7.60 11.76 2.78
C GLU A 64 -7.49 10.97 4.09
N ASP A 65 -8.48 10.12 4.39
CA ASP A 65 -8.44 9.21 5.54
C ASP A 65 -7.21 8.27 5.49
N LEU A 66 -6.93 7.70 4.31
CA LEU A 66 -5.78 6.82 4.12
C LEU A 66 -4.45 7.59 4.16
N GLU A 67 -4.40 8.80 3.62
CA GLU A 67 -3.21 9.66 3.69
C GLU A 67 -2.82 9.95 5.14
N ASP A 68 -3.78 10.32 5.99
CA ASP A 68 -3.54 10.57 7.41
C ASP A 68 -2.95 9.34 8.11
N VAL A 69 -3.45 8.14 7.80
CA VAL A 69 -2.91 6.88 8.33
C VAL A 69 -1.48 6.62 7.84
N LEU A 70 -1.19 6.86 6.56
CA LEU A 70 0.16 6.69 6.00
C LEU A 70 1.15 7.65 6.65
N ILE A 71 0.78 8.92 6.82
CA ILE A 71 1.62 9.94 7.48
C ILE A 71 1.86 9.55 8.94
N GLN A 72 0.80 9.15 9.66
CA GLN A 72 0.92 8.75 11.05
C GLN A 72 1.86 7.54 11.21
N VAL A 73 1.72 6.51 10.38
CA VAL A 73 2.58 5.33 10.44
C VAL A 73 4.03 5.68 10.12
N MET A 74 4.29 6.53 9.12
CA MET A 74 5.65 6.98 8.83
C MET A 74 6.28 7.70 10.01
N ASN A 75 5.50 8.47 10.76
CA ASN A 75 5.99 9.15 11.96
C ASN A 75 6.22 8.18 13.13
N ASP A 76 5.19 7.43 13.51
CA ASP A 76 5.19 6.60 14.72
C ASP A 76 6.11 5.38 14.58
N GLU A 77 6.10 4.73 13.42
CA GLU A 77 6.78 3.44 13.21
C GLU A 77 8.17 3.56 12.60
N PHE A 78 8.44 4.65 11.87
CA PHE A 78 9.69 4.84 11.14
C PHE A 78 10.44 6.13 11.48
N ASP A 79 9.91 7.00 12.37
CA ASP A 79 10.50 8.30 12.72
C ASP A 79 10.75 9.19 11.48
N VAL A 80 9.87 9.08 10.47
CA VAL A 80 9.91 9.86 9.23
C VAL A 80 8.79 10.86 9.20
N VAL A 81 9.14 12.12 8.96
CA VAL A 81 8.17 13.16 8.61
C VAL A 81 8.06 13.22 7.08
N VAL A 82 6.87 12.93 6.56
CA VAL A 82 6.56 13.03 5.12
C VAL A 82 5.89 14.38 4.86
N ASP A 83 6.53 15.22 4.05
CA ASP A 83 6.06 16.59 3.71
C ASP A 83 6.25 16.90 2.22
N ASP A 84 6.27 15.85 1.39
CA ASP A 84 6.50 15.92 -0.06
C ASP A 84 5.26 15.54 -0.88
N GLU A 85 4.08 15.53 -0.25
CA GLU A 85 2.78 15.13 -0.84
C GLU A 85 2.72 13.66 -1.30
N SER A 86 3.78 12.87 -1.08
CA SER A 86 3.85 11.50 -1.59
C SER A 86 2.88 10.54 -0.89
N ALA A 87 2.55 10.79 0.38
CA ALA A 87 1.55 10.00 1.11
C ALA A 87 0.17 10.11 0.44
N GLY A 88 -0.30 11.32 0.15
CA GLY A 88 -1.55 11.55 -0.59
C GLY A 88 -1.56 10.92 -1.97
N MET A 89 -0.46 11.00 -2.72
CA MET A 89 -0.36 10.33 -4.03
C MET A 89 -0.51 8.81 -3.94
N VAL A 90 0.12 8.18 -2.94
CA VAL A 90 0.01 6.74 -2.69
C VAL A 90 -1.41 6.38 -2.24
N ALA A 91 -2.03 7.19 -1.38
CA ALA A 91 -3.39 6.98 -0.92
C ALA A 91 -4.40 7.04 -2.07
N VAL A 92 -4.33 8.06 -2.92
CA VAL A 92 -5.17 8.18 -4.12
C VAL A 92 -5.01 6.96 -5.02
N GLN A 93 -3.77 6.52 -5.27
CA GLN A 93 -3.51 5.34 -6.10
C GLN A 93 -4.17 4.07 -5.53
N ILE A 94 -4.09 3.86 -4.21
CA ILE A 94 -4.73 2.72 -3.54
C ILE A 94 -6.26 2.79 -3.68
N MET A 95 -6.85 3.97 -3.49
CA MET A 95 -8.30 4.17 -3.60
C MET A 95 -8.82 4.01 -5.03
N GLU A 96 -8.03 4.40 -6.04
CA GLU A 96 -8.33 4.09 -7.44
C GLU A 96 -8.34 2.59 -7.69
N MET A 97 -7.34 1.85 -7.16
CA MET A 97 -7.29 0.39 -7.28
C MET A 97 -8.48 -0.28 -6.58
N LYS A 98 -8.89 0.20 -5.39
CA LYS A 98 -10.13 -0.24 -4.73
C LYS A 98 -11.33 -0.10 -5.68
N GLY A 99 -11.55 1.09 -6.24
CA GLY A 99 -12.66 1.33 -7.16
C GLY A 99 -12.62 0.47 -8.44
N GLN A 100 -11.43 0.15 -8.96
CA GLN A 100 -11.27 -0.78 -10.09
C GLN A 100 -11.65 -2.21 -9.68
N THR A 101 -11.16 -2.70 -8.53
CA THR A 101 -11.47 -4.05 -8.06
C THR A 101 -12.96 -4.25 -7.78
N GLU A 102 -13.66 -3.23 -7.27
CA GLU A 102 -15.12 -3.24 -7.07
C GLU A 102 -15.89 -3.36 -8.39
N LYS A 103 -15.34 -2.84 -9.49
CA LYS A 103 -15.90 -2.95 -10.85
C LYS A 103 -15.49 -4.24 -11.57
N GLY A 104 -14.62 -5.05 -10.97
CA GLY A 104 -14.03 -6.24 -11.61
C GLY A 104 -12.96 -5.89 -12.64
N GLU A 105 -12.39 -4.69 -12.57
CA GLU A 105 -11.31 -4.22 -13.44
C GLU A 105 -9.96 -4.49 -12.75
N PHE A 106 -9.15 -5.38 -13.31
CA PHE A 106 -7.87 -5.78 -12.70
C PHE A 106 -6.63 -5.42 -13.52
N GLY A 107 -6.82 -4.84 -14.72
CA GLY A 107 -5.75 -4.62 -15.69
C GLY A 107 -4.61 -3.76 -15.17
N ALA A 108 -4.90 -2.67 -14.44
CA ALA A 108 -3.87 -1.78 -13.92
C ALA A 108 -3.00 -2.47 -12.85
N ILE A 109 -3.62 -3.23 -11.94
CA ILE A 109 -2.93 -3.99 -10.89
C ILE A 109 -2.07 -5.09 -11.52
N GLN A 110 -2.59 -5.78 -12.55
CA GLN A 110 -1.83 -6.79 -13.29
C GLN A 110 -0.62 -6.18 -14.00
N GLU A 111 -0.77 -5.04 -14.67
CA GLU A 111 0.34 -4.34 -15.33
C GLU A 111 1.42 -3.92 -14.31
N MET A 112 1.00 -3.41 -13.15
CA MET A 112 1.91 -3.02 -12.08
C MET A 112 2.67 -4.23 -11.53
N TRP A 113 2.00 -5.37 -11.36
CA TRP A 113 2.64 -6.64 -11.00
C TRP A 113 3.64 -7.11 -12.05
N GLU A 114 3.28 -7.07 -13.34
CA GLU A 114 4.20 -7.45 -14.43
C GLU A 114 5.44 -6.56 -14.49
N LYS A 115 5.32 -5.27 -14.16
CA LYS A 115 6.46 -4.35 -14.03
C LYS A 115 7.31 -4.69 -12.80
N TRP A 116 6.69 -5.04 -11.69
CA TRP A 116 7.37 -5.42 -10.45
C TRP A 116 8.22 -6.69 -10.57
N GLN A 117 7.81 -7.64 -11.43
CA GLN A 117 8.53 -8.89 -11.63
C GLN A 117 9.77 -8.78 -12.54
N LYS A 118 9.97 -7.64 -13.22
CA LYS A 118 11.10 -7.42 -14.14
C LYS A 118 12.30 -6.84 -13.42
#